data_AF-A0A2P7AXW7-F1
#
_entry.id   AF-A0A2P7AXW7-F1
#
_cell.length_a   1.000
_cell.length_b   1.000
_cell.length_c   1.000
_cell.angle_alpha   90.00
_cell.angle_beta   90.00
_cell.angle_gamma   90.00
#
_symmetry.space_group_name_H-M   'P 1'
#
loop_
_entity.id
_entity.type
_entity.pdbx_description
1 polymer ?
#
loop_
_entity_poly.entity_id
_entity_poly.type
_entity_poly.pdbx_seq_one_letter_code
_entity_poly.pdbx_strand_id
1 'polypeptide(L)' 'AWDETERYAQALEDYTRAEPLEWADLWTAWGRAIAAHGRRPTDPSCRAELLRVRDETMRVGMMGTLRLLDQALNVSC' A
#
# COMPACT_ATOMS: atom_id res chain seq x y z
N ALA A 1 -3.66 3.33 -14.68
CA ALA A 1 -3.90 2.22 -13.73
C ALA A 1 -3.28 2.53 -12.37
N TRP A 2 -1.95 2.70 -12.27
CA TRP A 2 -1.28 3.11 -11.03
C TRP A 2 -1.47 4.59 -10.66
N ASP A 3 -1.58 5.49 -11.64
CA ASP A 3 -1.91 6.90 -11.38
C ASP A 3 -3.26 7.07 -10.68
N GLU A 4 -4.23 6.22 -11.03
CA GLU A 4 -5.55 6.20 -10.41
C GLU A 4 -5.46 5.72 -8.95
N THR A 5 -4.65 4.69 -8.68
CA THR A 5 -4.40 4.19 -7.33
C THR A 5 -3.78 5.27 -6.44
N GLU A 6 -2.77 5.98 -6.93
CA GLU A 6 -2.16 7.10 -6.20
C GLU A 6 -3.16 8.24 -5.99
N ARG A 7 -3.98 8.56 -7.01
CA ARG A 7 -5.03 9.58 -6.91
C ARG A 7 -6.05 9.24 -5.83
N TYR A 8 -6.50 7.98 -5.75
CA TYR A 8 -7.43 7.55 -4.71
C TYR A 8 -6.80 7.48 -3.33
N ALA A 9 -5.54 7.07 -3.22
CA ALA A 9 -4.81 7.11 -1.95
C ALA A 9 -4.68 8.56 -1.45
N GLN A 10 -4.34 9.51 -2.33
CA GLN A 10 -4.32 10.93 -1.97
C GLN A 10 -5.70 11.45 -1.59
N ALA A 11 -6.75 11.08 -2.32
CA ALA A 11 -8.11 11.50 -2.01
C ALA A 11 -8.59 11.00 -0.64
N LEU A 12 -8.20 9.77 -0.25
CA LEU A 12 -8.51 9.22 1.08
C LEU A 12 -7.79 10.02 2.18
N GLU A 13 -6.48 10.25 2.02
CA GLU A 13 -5.69 11.06 2.96
C GLU A 13 -6.25 12.47 3.11
N ASP A 14 -6.67 13.09 2.01
CA ASP A 14 -7.27 14.42 2.01
C ASP A 14 -8.63 14.43 2.73
N TYR A 15 -9.44 13.39 2.51
CA TYR A 15 -10.74 13.24 3.15
C TYR A 15 -10.62 13.06 4.67
N THR A 16 -9.66 12.25 5.13
CA THR A 16 -9.44 12.01 6.58
C THR A 16 -8.52 13.03 7.23
N ARG A 17 -8.08 14.08 6.51
CA ARG A 17 -7.15 15.07 7.07
C ARG A 17 -7.70 15.80 8.31
N ALA A 18 -9.01 16.05 8.33
CA ALA A 18 -9.66 16.75 9.45
C ALA A 18 -9.76 15.87 10.72
N GLU A 19 -9.81 14.55 10.53
CA GLU A 19 -9.86 13.56 11.61
C GLU A 19 -9.04 12.34 11.17
N PRO A 20 -7.74 12.29 11.51
CA PRO A 20 -6.86 11.20 11.10
C PRO A 20 -7.33 9.86 11.68
N LEU A 21 -7.45 8.85 10.81
CA LEU A 21 -7.88 7.51 11.19
C LEU A 21 -6.77 6.53 10.82
N GLU A 22 -6.32 5.72 11.79
CA GLU A 22 -5.21 4.78 11.59
C GLU A 22 -5.46 3.80 10.43
N TRP A 23 -6.71 3.37 10.24
CA TRP A 23 -7.08 2.51 9.12
C TRP A 23 -6.94 3.23 7.78
N ALA A 24 -7.27 4.52 7.70
CA ALA A 24 -7.18 5.31 6.48
C ALA A 24 -5.72 5.60 6.10
N ASP A 25 -4.87 5.86 7.10
CA ASP A 25 -3.43 6.01 6.92
C ASP A 25 -2.81 4.71 6.36
N LEU A 26 -3.20 3.56 6.91
CA LEU A 26 -2.75 2.27 6.43
C LEU A 26 -3.21 2.00 4.98
N TRP A 27 -4.46 2.30 4.63
CA TRP A 27 -4.95 2.14 3.24
C TRP A 27 -4.27 3.11 2.26
N THR A 28 -3.98 4.33 2.69
CA THR A 28 -3.22 5.29 1.91
C THR A 28 -1.81 4.77 1.65
N ALA A 29 -1.12 4.29 2.69
CA ALA A 29 0.20 3.68 2.57
C ALA A 29 0.17 2.43 1.67
N TRP A 30 -0.88 1.62 1.79
CA TRP A 30 -1.12 0.44 0.96
C TRP A 30 -1.21 0.78 -0.52
N GLY A 31 -2.06 1.74 -0.88
CA GLY A 31 -2.24 2.17 -2.27
C GLY A 31 -0.94 2.73 -2.87
N ARG A 32 -0.23 3.58 -2.11
CA ARG A 32 1.04 4.16 -2.56
C ARG A 32 2.13 3.10 -2.74
N ALA A 33 2.26 2.16 -1.81
CA ALA A 33 3.28 1.11 -1.89
C ALA A 33 3.07 0.17 -3.09
N ILE A 34 1.82 -0.26 -3.33
CA ILE A 34 1.50 -1.09 -4.50
C ILE A 34 1.72 -0.33 -5.80
N ALA A 35 1.29 0.93 -5.90
CA ALA A 35 1.51 1.73 -7.10
C ALA A 35 3.01 1.93 -7.38
N ALA A 36 3.80 2.27 -6.36
CA ALA A 36 5.24 2.44 -6.48
C ALA A 36 5.93 1.15 -6.94
N HIS A 37 5.60 0.01 -6.32
CA HIS A 37 6.13 -1.29 -6.71
C HIS A 37 5.68 -1.71 -8.11
N GLY A 38 4.41 -1.48 -8.46
CA GLY A 38 3.87 -1.79 -9.79
C GLY A 38 4.53 -0.98 -10.93
N ARG A 39 5.03 0.23 -10.64
CA ARG A 39 5.81 1.04 -11.61
C ARG A 39 7.28 0.62 -11.68
N ARG A 40 7.86 0.19 -10.56
CA ARG A 40 9.28 -0.15 -10.42
C ARG A 40 9.44 -1.46 -9.65
N PRO A 41 9.06 -2.61 -10.26
CA PRO A 41 9.04 -3.88 -9.55
C PRO A 41 10.44 -4.33 -9.12
N THR A 42 11.48 -3.94 -9.86
CA THR A 42 12.87 -4.27 -9.57
C THR A 42 13.56 -3.31 -8.60
N ASP A 43 12.90 -2.22 -8.19
CA ASP A 43 13.47 -1.24 -7.26
C ASP A 43 13.39 -1.78 -5.81
N PRO A 44 14.55 -2.01 -5.15
CA PRO A 44 14.58 -2.55 -3.79
C PRO A 44 13.87 -1.67 -2.76
N SER A 45 13.83 -0.34 -2.97
CA SER A 45 13.15 0.58 -2.07
C SER A 45 11.63 0.41 -2.14
N CYS A 46 11.09 0.23 -3.35
CA CYS A 46 9.66 -0.03 -3.55
C CYS A 46 9.25 -1.38 -2.95
N ARG A 47 10.11 -2.40 -3.07
CA ARG A 47 9.89 -3.71 -2.43
C ARG A 47 9.94 -3.63 -0.91
N ALA A 48 10.87 -2.85 -0.34
CA ALA A 48 10.99 -2.66 1.10
C ALA A 48 9.75 -1.96 1.70
N GLU A 49 9.23 -0.93 1.04
CA GLU A 49 8.00 -0.27 1.47
C GLU A 49 6.78 -1.20 1.38
N LEU A 50 6.71 -2.02 0.33
CA LEU A 50 5.64 -3.01 0.19
C LEU A 50 5.67 -4.07 1.30
N LEU A 51 6.86 -4.51 1.71
CA LEU A 51 7.05 -5.39 2.88
C LEU A 51 6.61 -4.71 4.18
N ARG A 52 7.03 -3.46 4.41
CA ARG A 52 6.65 -2.69 5.61
C ARG A 52 5.14 -2.57 5.75
N VAL A 53 4.45 -2.22 4.67
CA VAL A 53 2.98 -2.14 4.64
C VAL A 53 2.35 -3.51 4.88
N ARG A 54 2.92 -4.59 4.32
CA ARG A 54 2.42 -5.95 4.51
C ARG A 54 2.49 -6.41 5.96
N ASP A 55 3.59 -6.11 6.65
CA ASP A 55 3.75 -6.44 8.07
C ASP A 55 2.83 -5.63 8.95
N GLU A 56 2.61 -4.35 8.63
CA GLU A 56 1.65 -3.51 9.33
C GLU A 56 0.20 -3.97 9.11
N THR A 57 -0.14 -4.35 7.88
CA THR A 57 -1.43 -4.94 7.52
C THR A 57 -1.69 -6.24 8.31
N MET A 58 -0.64 -7.05 8.50
CA MET A 58 -0.70 -8.25 9.33
C MET A 58 -0.92 -7.91 10.81
N ARG A 59 -0.19 -6.93 11.34
CA ARG A 59 -0.28 -6.47 12.73
C ARG A 59 -1.69 -6.00 13.10
N VAL A 60 -2.35 -5.28 12.19
CA VAL A 60 -3.71 -4.72 12.39
C VAL A 60 -4.81 -5.76 12.10
N GLY A 61 -4.47 -6.92 11.54
CA GLY A 61 -5.42 -8.02 11.29
C GLY A 61 -6.25 -7.88 10.01
N MET A 62 -5.80 -7.05 9.06
CA MET A 62 -6.50 -6.82 7.78
C MET A 62 -6.23 -7.93 6.75
N MET A 63 -6.67 -9.15 7.06
CA MET A 63 -6.31 -10.36 6.30
C MET A 63 -6.77 -10.37 4.83
N GLY A 64 -7.84 -9.64 4.49
CA GLY A 64 -8.39 -9.62 3.12
C GLY A 64 -7.43 -9.03 2.08
N THR A 65 -6.61 -8.06 2.47
CA THR A 65 -5.66 -7.37 1.58
C THR A 65 -4.26 -7.96 1.62
N LEU A 66 -3.94 -8.72 2.67
CA LEU A 66 -2.62 -9.34 2.86
C LEU A 66 -2.24 -10.24 1.67
N ARG A 67 -3.19 -11.03 1.16
CA ARG A 67 -2.98 -11.91 0.00
C ARG A 67 -2.50 -11.13 -1.23
N LEU A 68 -3.04 -9.93 -1.47
CA LEU A 68 -2.67 -9.12 -2.63
C LEU A 68 -1.25 -8.58 -2.51
N LEU A 69 -0.84 -8.20 -1.30
CA LEU A 69 0.54 -7.77 -1.01
C LEU A 69 1.53 -8.94 -1.18
N ASP A 70 1.19 -10.12 -0.66
CA ASP A 70 2.02 -11.31 -0.81
C ASP A 70 2.18 -11.70 -2.29
N GLN A 71 1.11 -11.58 -3.10
CA GLN A 71 1.19 -11.79 -4.55
C GLN A 71 2.13 -10.78 -5.22
N ALA A 72 1.98 -9.50 -4.94
CA ALA A 72 2.85 -8.46 -5.52
C ALA A 72 4.33 -8.71 -5.16
N LEU A 73 4.62 -9.15 -3.93
CA LEU A 73 5.98 -9.47 -3.48
C LEU A 73 6.57 -10.72 -4.17
N ASN A 74 5.74 -11.67 -4.59
CA ASN A 74 6.17 -12.92 -5.23
C ASN A 74 6.45 -12.78 -6.74
N VAL A 75 5.90 -11.76 -7.42
CA VAL A 75 6.09 -11.53 -8.86
C VAL A 75 7.52 -11.06 -9.20
N SER A 76 8.35 -10.76 -8.19
CA SER A 76 9.70 -10.20 -8.34
C SER A 76 10.85 -11.23 -8.25
N CYS A 77 10.57 -12.52 -8.42
CA CYS A 77 11.57 -13.61 -8.47
C CYS A 77 11.83 -14.08 -9.90
#